data_AF-A0AAE4LNF4-F1
#
_entry.id   AF-A0AAE4LNF4-F1
#
_cell.length_a   1.000
_cell.length_b   1.000
_cell.length_c   1.000
_cell.angle_alpha   90.00
_cell.angle_beta   90.00
_cell.angle_gamma   90.00
#
_symmetry.space_group_name_H-M   'P 1'
#
loop_
_entity.id
_entity.type
_entity.pdbx_description
1 polymer ?
#
loop_
_entity_poly.entity_id
_entity_poly.type
_entity_poly.pdbx_seq_one_letter_code
_entity_poly.pdbx_strand_id
1 'polypeptide(L)' 'MKPTNPILVDLIARRLTEIREQHNHTKEYVLHNTGLGISGYENKVRFPSLESIAKFCKFYNISLEKFFAGITYPEEPQE' A
#
# COMPACT_ATOMS: atom_id res chain seq x y z
N MET A 1 17.17 1.93 -0.12
CA MET A 1 16.94 2.88 -1.23
C MET A 1 15.92 3.90 -0.79
N LYS A 2 16.19 5.20 -0.97
CA LYS A 2 15.17 6.24 -0.80
C LYS A 2 14.15 6.09 -1.95
N PRO A 3 12.85 6.16 -1.69
CA PRO A 3 11.86 6.12 -2.76
C PRO A 3 12.08 7.27 -3.74
N THR A 4 12.17 6.97 -5.04
CA THR A 4 12.55 7.91 -6.09
C THR A 4 11.37 8.73 -6.64
N ASN A 5 10.13 8.37 -6.26
CA ASN A 5 8.93 9.08 -6.68
C ASN A 5 7.98 9.34 -5.50
N PRO A 6 7.93 10.56 -4.96
CA PRO A 6 7.13 10.85 -3.78
C PRO A 6 5.61 10.72 -4.01
N ILE A 7 5.13 11.02 -5.23
CA ILE A 7 3.71 10.91 -5.59
C ILE A 7 3.27 9.45 -5.58
N LEU A 8 3.99 8.58 -6.29
CA LEU A 8 3.68 7.15 -6.31
C LEU A 8 3.77 6.53 -4.90
N VAL A 9 4.74 6.95 -4.09
CA VAL A 9 4.87 6.49 -2.71
C VAL A 9 3.67 6.89 -1.86
N ASP A 10 3.20 8.13 -2.00
CA ASP A 10 2.03 8.62 -1.30
C ASP A 10 0.76 7.84 -1.70
N LEU A 11 0.53 7.65 -3.01
CA LEU A 11 -0.61 6.90 -3.53
C LEU A 11 -0.66 5.47 -2.98
N ILE A 12 0.48 4.76 -3.01
CA ILE A 12 0.56 3.38 -2.53
C ILE A 12 0.44 3.31 -1.00
N ALA A 13 1.06 4.25 -0.27
CA ALA A 13 0.94 4.31 1.18
C ALA A 13 -0.50 4.55 1.62
N ARG A 14 -1.19 5.52 1.00
CA ARG A 14 -2.61 5.80 1.23
C ARG A 14 -3.47 4.58 0.96
N ARG A 15 -3.24 3.89 -0.17
CA ARG A 15 -4.03 2.72 -0.54
C ARG A 15 -3.90 1.56 0.47
N LEU A 16 -2.68 1.32 0.96
CA LEU A 16 -2.44 0.33 2.02
C LEU A 16 -3.18 0.69 3.32
N THR A 17 -3.10 1.96 3.73
CA THR A 17 -3.81 2.49 4.90
C THR A 17 -5.32 2.34 4.77
N GLU A 18 -5.91 2.77 3.66
CA GLU A 18 -7.35 2.68 3.38
C GLU A 18 -7.87 1.25 3.53
N ILE A 19 -7.23 0.30 2.85
CA ILE A 19 -7.67 -1.10 2.86
C ILE A 19 -7.57 -1.67 4.28
N ARG A 20 -6.48 -1.37 5.01
CA ARG A 20 -6.31 -1.82 6.39
C ARG A 20 -7.40 -1.24 7.31
N GLU A 21 -7.67 0.05 7.20
CA GLU A 21 -8.62 0.77 8.06
C GLU A 21 -10.06 0.38 7.77
N GLN A 22 -10.42 0.12 6.51
CA GLN A 22 -11.72 -0.45 6.13
C GLN A 22 -12.01 -1.79 6.81
N HIS A 23 -10.96 -2.54 7.19
CA HIS A 23 -11.08 -3.80 7.91
C HIS A 23 -10.87 -3.66 9.43
N ASN A 24 -10.71 -2.43 9.95
CA ASN A 24 -10.44 -2.15 11.36
C ASN A 24 -9.19 -2.87 11.93
N HIS A 25 -8.18 -3.11 11.10
CA HIS A 25 -6.97 -3.81 11.51
C HIS A 25 -5.85 -2.87 11.95
N THR A 26 -5.11 -3.27 12.97
CA THR A 26 -3.88 -2.58 13.39
C THR A 26 -2.70 -2.95 12.49
N LYS A 27 -1.63 -2.15 12.55
CA LYS A 27 -0.39 -2.43 11.81
C LYS A 27 0.24 -3.74 12.28
N GLU A 28 0.17 -4.00 13.59
CA GLU A 28 0.67 -5.18 14.26
C GLU A 28 -0.10 -6.43 13.84
N TYR A 29 -1.44 -6.32 13.69
CA TYR A 29 -2.26 -7.43 13.22
C TYR A 29 -1.87 -7.85 11.80
N VAL A 30 -1.68 -6.90 10.88
CA VAL A 30 -1.24 -7.21 9.52
C VAL A 30 0.17 -7.80 9.52
N LEU A 31 1.09 -7.24 10.31
CA LEU A 31 2.45 -7.78 10.45
C LEU A 31 2.43 -9.23 10.96
N HIS A 32 1.63 -9.53 11.98
CA HIS A 32 1.54 -10.86 12.55
C HIS A 32 1.01 -11.89 11.53
N ASN A 33 -0.04 -11.55 10.79
CA ASN A 33 -0.68 -12.48 9.85
C ASN A 33 0.03 -12.60 8.50
N THR A 34 0.80 -11.59 8.09
CA THR A 34 1.42 -11.55 6.75
C THR A 34 2.93 -11.47 6.80
N GLY A 35 3.56 -11.20 7.93
CA GLY A 35 4.98 -10.87 8.01
C GLY A 35 5.36 -9.55 7.33
N LEU A 36 4.39 -8.76 6.85
CA LEU A 36 4.65 -7.48 6.19
C LEU A 36 4.77 -6.35 7.22
N GLY A 37 5.92 -5.68 7.23
CA GLY A 37 6.16 -4.47 8.02
C GLY A 37 5.46 -3.24 7.44
N ILE A 38 4.12 -3.26 7.38
CA ILE A 38 3.33 -2.23 6.68
C ILE A 38 3.46 -0.82 7.28
N SER A 39 3.84 -0.70 8.55
CA SER A 39 4.13 0.59 9.18
C SER A 39 5.18 1.40 8.40
N GLY A 40 6.21 0.73 7.88
CA GLY A 40 7.23 1.38 7.05
C GLY A 40 6.71 1.83 5.69
N TYR A 41 5.71 1.14 5.14
CA TYR A 41 5.06 1.50 3.87
C TYR A 41 4.13 2.70 4.06
N GLU A 42 3.24 2.63 5.06
CA GLU A 42 2.28 3.70 5.36
C GLU A 42 2.96 5.00 5.80
N ASN A 43 4.06 4.90 6.55
CA ASN A 43 4.85 6.06 6.96
C ASN A 43 5.86 6.51 5.87
N LYS A 44 5.80 5.94 4.66
CA LYS A 44 6.63 6.34 3.49
C LYS A 44 8.14 6.17 3.68
N VAL A 45 8.55 5.38 4.67
CA VAL A 45 9.96 5.06 4.98
C VAL A 45 10.50 4.01 4.01
N ARG A 46 9.63 3.11 3.54
CA ARG A 46 9.96 2.02 2.59
C ARG A 46 8.88 1.93 1.53
N PHE A 47 9.25 1.51 0.34
CA PHE A 47 8.27 1.17 -0.71
C PHE A 47 8.05 -0.35 -0.74
N PRO A 48 6.81 -0.83 -0.84
CA PRO A 48 6.54 -2.26 -0.98
C PRO A 48 7.02 -2.79 -2.33
N SER A 49 7.46 -4.04 -2.38
CA SER A 49 7.65 -4.75 -3.65
C SER A 49 6.30 -5.22 -4.19
N LEU A 50 6.23 -5.58 -5.48
CA LEU A 50 5.06 -6.24 -6.06
C LEU A 50 4.66 -7.51 -5.30
N GLU A 51 5.64 -8.27 -4.82
CA GLU A 51 5.40 -9.46 -3.99
C GLU A 51 4.75 -9.10 -2.65
N SER A 52 5.21 -8.05 -1.97
CA SER A 52 4.57 -7.54 -0.75
C SER A 52 3.13 -7.10 -1.01
N ILE A 53 2.88 -6.40 -2.12
CA ILE A 53 1.53 -5.99 -2.52
C ILE A 53 0.66 -7.22 -2.80
N ALA A 54 1.15 -8.21 -3.53
CA ALA A 54 0.41 -9.44 -3.82
C ALA A 54 0.07 -10.22 -2.53
N LYS A 55 1.00 -10.29 -1.58
CA LYS A 55 0.77 -10.92 -0.27
C LYS A 55 -0.28 -10.17 0.55
N PHE A 56 -0.23 -8.84 0.55
CA PHE A 56 -1.25 -7.98 1.17
C PHE A 56 -2.62 -8.19 0.52
N CYS A 57 -2.69 -8.23 -0.81
CA CYS A 57 -3.92 -8.46 -1.56
C CYS A 57 -4.54 -9.83 -1.24
N LYS A 58 -3.70 -10.88 -1.21
CA LYS A 58 -4.13 -12.23 -0.81
C LYS A 58 -4.69 -12.26 0.60
N PHE A 59 -4.06 -11.55 1.54
CA PHE A 59 -4.53 -11.48 2.93
C PHE A 59 -5.92 -10.84 3.05
N TYR A 60 -6.18 -9.76 2.29
CA TYR A 60 -7.49 -9.09 2.27
C TYR A 60 -8.48 -9.67 1.25
N ASN A 61 -8.14 -10.78 0.59
CA ASN A 61 -8.94 -11.39 -0.48
C ASN A 61 -9.39 -10.39 -1.56
N ILE A 62 -8.46 -9.54 -2.01
CA ILE A 62 -8.65 -8.61 -3.13
C ILE A 62 -7.71 -8.93 -4.28
N SER A 63 -8.12 -8.59 -5.51
CA SER A 63 -7.25 -8.69 -6.68
C SER A 63 -6.25 -7.52 -6.72
N LEU A 64 -5.15 -7.68 -7.48
CA LEU A 64 -4.24 -6.58 -7.76
C LEU A 64 -4.96 -5.43 -8.50
N GLU A 65 -5.88 -5.76 -9.40
CA GLU A 65 -6.74 -4.78 -10.07
C GLU A 65 -7.51 -3.94 -9.05
N LYS A 66 -8.17 -4.59 -8.07
CA LYS A 66 -8.91 -3.87 -7.01
C LYS A 66 -7.98 -3.07 -6.11
N PHE A 67 -6.75 -3.54 -5.88
CA PHE A 67 -5.76 -2.77 -5.15
C PHE A 67 -5.40 -1.47 -5.89
N PHE A 68 -5.11 -1.53 -7.19
CA PHE A 68 -4.74 -0.35 -7.99
C PHE A 68 -5.94 0.47 -8.52
N ALA A 69 -7.17 0.00 -8.32
CA ALA A 69 -8.38 0.70 -8.75
C ALA A 69 -8.42 2.14 -8.18
N GLY A 70 -8.55 3.13 -9.08
CA GLY A 70 -8.58 4.55 -8.73
C GLY A 70 -7.22 5.21 -8.53
N ILE A 71 -6.10 4.47 -8.72
CA ILE A 71 -4.76 5.06 -8.74
C ILE A 71 -4.43 5.45 -10.18
N THR A 72 -4.46 6.75 -10.48
CA THR A 72 -3.96 7.31 -11.74
C THR A 72 -2.55 7.84 -11.53
N TYR A 73 -1.58 7.33 -12.27
CA TYR A 73 -0.18 7.77 -12.19
C TYR A 73 0.48 7.70 -13.58
N PRO A 74 1.22 8.74 -14.02
CA PRO A 74 1.40 10.03 -13.33
C PRO A 74 0.09 10.82 -13.26
N GLU A 75 -0.13 11.55 -12.17
CA GLU A 75 -1.19 12.58 -12.15
C GLU A 75 -0.76 13.66 -13.16
N GLU A 76 -1.61 13.96 -14.15
CA GLU A 76 -1.44 15.17 -14.94
C GLU A 76 -1.43 16.36 -13.97
N PRO A 77 -0.53 17.35 -14.14
CA PRO A 77 -0.56 18.54 -13.30
C PRO A 77 -1.98 19.10 -13.36
N GLN A 78 -2.61 19.30 -12.19
CA GLN A 78 -3.83 20.08 -12.13
C GLN A 78 -3.44 21.51 -12.55
N GLU A 79 -3.85 21.92 -13.75
CA GLU A 79 -3.73 23.29 -14.25
C GLU A 79 -4.49 24.30 -13.37
#